data_AF-A0A3M1DT09-F1
#
_entry.id   AF-A0A3M1DT09-F1
#
_cell.length_a   1.000
_cell.length_b   1.000
_cell.length_c   1.000
_cell.angle_alpha   90.00
_cell.angle_beta   90.00
_cell.angle_gamma   90.00
#
_symmetry.space_group_name_H-M   'P 1'
#
loop_
_entity.id
_entity.type
_entity.pdbx_description
1 polymer ?
#
loop_
_entity_poly.entity_id
_entity_poly.type
_entity_poly.pdbx_seq_one_letter_code
_entity_poly.pdbx_strand_id
1 'polypeptide(L)'
;MIAAERPEFRERFQQLPWPQQLGNLASTLARISDLCGRPEYDGLVRDLLREAAVLAEWSAPPVPAELLPELAFLQREMLAWRVTWPLEGA
;
A
#
# COMPACT_ATOMS: atom_id res chain seq x y z
N MET A 1 -10.82 7.91 2.93
CA MET A 1 -9.79 8.59 3.75
C MET A 1 -8.86 7.51 4.25
N ILE A 2 -7.65 7.49 3.72
CA ILE A 2 -6.65 6.44 4.00
C ILE A 2 -5.91 6.74 5.29
N ALA A 3 -5.41 5.71 5.98
CA ALA A 3 -4.72 5.93 7.26
C ALA A 3 -3.52 6.87 7.10
N ALA A 4 -2.84 6.77 5.95
CA ALA A 4 -1.68 7.54 5.56
C ALA A 4 -1.92 9.05 5.33
N GLU A 5 -3.18 9.51 5.27
CA GLU A 5 -3.51 10.94 5.21
C GLU A 5 -3.41 11.64 6.56
N ARG A 6 -3.32 10.88 7.65
CA ARG A 6 -3.18 11.40 9.02
C ARG A 6 -1.70 11.59 9.36
N PRO A 7 -1.23 12.81 9.67
CA PRO A 7 0.19 13.05 9.99
C PRO A 7 0.72 12.17 11.12
N GLU A 8 -0.10 11.92 12.15
CA GLU A 8 0.28 11.13 13.33
C GLU A 8 0.50 9.65 12.97
N PHE A 9 -0.19 9.16 11.92
CA PHE A 9 0.00 7.81 11.43
C PHE A 9 1.36 7.63 10.77
N ARG A 10 1.77 8.60 9.95
CA ARG A 10 3.10 8.60 9.31
C ARG A 10 4.20 8.53 10.36
N GLU A 11 4.16 9.42 11.35
CA GLU A 11 5.16 9.47 12.42
C GLU A 11 5.26 8.13 13.14
N ARG A 12 4.12 7.56 13.54
CA ARG A 12 4.10 6.25 14.22
C ARG A 12 4.62 5.12 13.33
N PHE A 13 4.26 5.10 12.06
CA PHE A 13 4.69 4.06 11.12
C PHE A 13 6.21 4.09 10.90
N GLN A 14 6.78 5.27 10.71
CA GLN A 14 8.21 5.42 10.43
C GLN A 14 9.10 5.08 11.64
N GLN A 15 8.56 5.08 12.86
CA GLN A 15 9.26 4.61 14.07
C GLN A 15 9.27 3.08 14.22
N LEU A 16 8.49 2.34 13.41
CA LEU A 16 8.47 0.89 13.47
C LEU A 16 9.76 0.29 12.88
N PRO A 17 10.25 -0.84 13.41
CA PRO A 17 11.29 -1.62 12.75
C PRO A 17 10.86 -2.02 11.33
N TRP A 18 11.80 -2.02 10.38
CA TRP A 18 11.48 -2.32 8.97
C TRP A 18 10.71 -3.64 8.76
N PRO A 19 10.91 -4.75 9.51
CA PRO A 19 10.10 -5.95 9.31
C PRO A 19 8.62 -5.73 9.68
N GLN A 20 8.34 -4.87 10.67
CA GLN A 20 6.97 -4.51 11.04
C GLN A 20 6.34 -3.56 10.02
N GLN A 21 7.12 -2.64 9.44
CA GLN A 21 6.66 -1.80 8.33
C GLN A 21 6.21 -2.65 7.14
N LEU A 22 7.03 -3.63 6.75
CA LEU A 22 6.69 -4.59 5.70
C LEU A 22 5.50 -5.49 6.08
N GLY A 23 5.38 -5.90 7.34
CA GLY A 23 4.22 -6.66 7.82
C GLY A 23 2.91 -5.88 7.71
N ASN A 24 2.94 -4.59 8.02
CA ASN A 24 1.78 -3.71 7.84
C ASN A 24 1.45 -3.50 6.36
N LEU A 25 2.45 -3.31 5.51
CA LEU A 25 2.26 -3.28 4.06
C LEU A 25 1.62 -4.59 3.56
N ALA A 26 2.11 -5.75 3.99
CA ALA A 26 1.56 -7.05 3.64
C ALA A 26 0.11 -7.22 4.10
N SER A 27 -0.24 -6.73 5.29
CA SER A 27 -1.63 -6.70 5.79
C SER A 27 -2.55 -5.86 4.90
N THR A 28 -2.09 -4.68 4.46
CA THR A 28 -2.83 -3.84 3.50
C THR A 28 -3.04 -4.54 2.16
N LEU A 29 -2.01 -5.22 1.64
CA LEU A 29 -2.10 -6.01 0.40
C LEU A 29 -3.08 -7.18 0.52
N ALA A 30 -3.05 -7.90 1.64
CA ALA A 30 -4.00 -8.99 1.91
C ALA A 30 -5.45 -8.47 1.94
N ARG A 31 -5.66 -7.28 2.53
CA ARG A 31 -6.97 -6.63 2.56
C ARG A 31 -7.43 -6.19 1.17
N ILE A 32 -6.55 -5.69 0.31
CA ILE A 32 -6.87 -5.42 -1.10
C ILE A 32 -7.34 -6.72 -1.78
N SER A 33 -6.59 -7.81 -1.59
CA SER A 33 -6.89 -9.11 -2.21
C SER A 33 -8.25 -9.67 -1.79
N ASP A 34 -8.70 -9.47 -0.55
CA ASP A 34 -10.02 -9.94 -0.07
C ASP A 34 -11.19 -9.11 -0.65
N LEU A 35 -10.93 -7.83 -0.93
CA LEU A 35 -11.97 -6.87 -1.31
C LEU A 35 -12.08 -6.63 -2.82
N CYS A 36 -11.02 -6.87 -3.61
CA CYS A 36 -10.98 -6.49 -5.02
C CYS A 36 -11.99 -7.24 -5.92
N GLY A 37 -12.52 -8.38 -5.48
CA GLY A 37 -13.56 -9.12 -6.19
C GLY A 37 -14.99 -8.64 -5.93
N ARG A 38 -15.18 -7.58 -5.14
CA ARG A 38 -16.47 -7.13 -4.63
C ARG A 38 -16.69 -5.65 -4.98
N PRO A 39 -17.47 -5.34 -6.04
CA PRO A 39 -17.62 -3.98 -6.57
C PRO A 39 -18.07 -2.94 -5.54
N GLU A 40 -18.83 -3.35 -4.51
CA GLU A 40 -19.23 -2.47 -3.41
C GLU A 40 -18.05 -1.89 -2.61
N TYR A 41 -16.84 -2.47 -2.74
CA TYR A 41 -15.62 -2.00 -2.10
C TYR A 41 -14.65 -1.29 -3.05
N ASP A 42 -15.01 -1.01 -4.30
CA ASP A 42 -14.08 -0.42 -5.29
C ASP A 42 -13.45 0.89 -4.82
N GLY A 43 -14.24 1.76 -4.18
CA GLY A 43 -13.72 2.99 -3.58
C GLY A 43 -12.68 2.72 -2.48
N LEU A 44 -12.92 1.72 -1.63
CA LEU A 44 -11.99 1.31 -0.58
C LEU A 44 -10.74 0.65 -1.16
N VAL A 45 -10.86 -0.19 -2.19
CA VAL A 45 -9.74 -0.82 -2.89
C VAL A 45 -8.84 0.26 -3.50
N ARG A 46 -9.41 1.27 -4.16
CA ARG A 46 -8.66 2.41 -4.72
C ARG A 46 -7.90 3.21 -3.66
N ASP A 47 -8.52 3.39 -2.50
CA ASP A 47 -7.91 4.02 -1.32
C ASP A 47 -6.74 3.15 -0.80
N LEU A 48 -6.96 1.85 -0.57
CA LEU A 48 -5.95 0.93 -0.08
C LEU A 48 -4.75 0.77 -1.04
N LEU A 49 -4.97 0.82 -2.35
CA LEU A 49 -3.88 0.83 -3.34
C LEU A 49 -2.98 2.06 -3.16
N ARG A 50 -3.55 3.24 -2.85
CA ARG A 50 -2.74 4.42 -2.50
C ARG A 50 -2.00 4.21 -1.19
N GLU A 51 -2.68 3.67 -0.19
CA GLU A 51 -2.10 3.42 1.11
C GLU A 51 -0.90 2.46 0.99
N ALA A 52 -1.04 1.33 0.30
CA ALA A 52 0.04 0.38 0.04
C ALA A 52 1.24 1.03 -0.67
N ALA A 53 1.01 1.88 -1.69
CA ALA A 53 2.08 2.60 -2.37
C ALA A 53 2.85 3.53 -1.42
N VAL A 54 2.14 4.26 -0.55
CA VAL A 54 2.76 5.15 0.43
C VAL A 54 3.51 4.37 1.52
N LEU A 55 2.95 3.25 1.99
CA LEU A 55 3.63 2.38 2.95
C LEU A 55 4.92 1.79 2.36
N ALA A 56 4.93 1.43 1.07
CA ALA A 56 6.14 0.97 0.38
C ALA A 56 7.21 2.07 0.34
N GLU A 57 6.83 3.31 0.02
CA GLU A 57 7.73 4.47 0.04
C GLU A 57 8.31 4.73 1.44
N TRP A 58 7.46 4.73 2.46
CA TRP A 58 7.89 4.98 3.84
C TRP A 58 8.74 3.85 4.41
N SER A 59 8.61 2.64 3.87
CA SER A 59 9.44 1.49 4.25
C SER A 59 10.82 1.51 3.61
N ALA A 60 11.06 2.32 2.57
CA ALA A 60 12.33 2.29 1.84
C ALA A 60 13.57 2.66 2.69
N PRO A 61 13.57 3.71 3.54
CA PRO A 61 14.80 4.15 4.20
C PRO A 61 15.48 3.12 5.13
N PRO A 62 14.74 2.35 5.97
CA PRO A 62 15.36 1.38 6.87
C PRO A 62 15.47 -0.06 6.33
N VAL A 63 14.96 -0.33 5.13
CA VAL A 63 14.94 -1.67 4.53
C VAL A 63 16.30 -1.99 3.88
N PRO A 64 16.79 -3.25 3.95
CA PRO A 64 18.01 -3.67 3.26
C PRO A 64 17.99 -3.34 1.76
N ALA A 65 19.14 -2.92 1.22
CA ALA A 65 19.26 -2.42 -0.14
C ALA A 65 18.80 -3.44 -1.21
N GLU A 66 18.95 -4.73 -0.91
CA GLU A 66 18.56 -5.84 -1.78
C GLU A 66 17.04 -5.91 -2.00
N LEU A 67 16.24 -5.35 -1.10
CA LEU A 67 14.78 -5.35 -1.18
C LEU A 67 14.20 -4.06 -1.78
N LEU A 68 15.01 -3.01 -1.95
CA LEU A 68 14.56 -1.74 -2.52
C LEU A 68 13.99 -1.87 -3.94
N PRO A 69 14.56 -2.68 -4.86
CA PRO A 69 13.98 -2.88 -6.19
C PRO A 69 12.55 -3.44 -6.11
N GLU A 70 12.29 -4.38 -5.20
CA GLU A 70 10.97 -4.99 -5.06
C GLU A 70 9.95 -4.06 -4.41
N LEU A 71 10.38 -3.23 -3.46
CA LEU A 71 9.53 -2.17 -2.93
C LEU A 71 9.16 -1.14 -4.00
N ALA A 72 10.11 -0.73 -4.84
CA ALA A 72 9.87 0.20 -5.93
C ALA A 72 8.93 -0.41 -7.00
N PHE A 73 9.14 -1.69 -7.33
CA PHE A 73 8.25 -2.41 -8.25
C PHE A 73 6.82 -2.47 -7.69
N LEU A 74 6.67 -2.89 -6.43
CA LEU A 74 5.37 -2.97 -5.76
C LEU A 74 4.66 -1.62 -5.71
N GLN A 75 5.38 -0.55 -5.33
CA GLN A 75 4.83 0.81 -5.33
C GLN A 75 4.29 1.19 -6.72
N ARG A 76 5.05 0.91 -7.78
CA ARG A 76 4.66 1.22 -9.15
C ARG A 76 3.40 0.46 -9.56
N GLU A 77 3.32 -0.83 -9.27
CA GLU A 77 2.13 -1.65 -9.56
C GLU A 77 0.89 -1.14 -8.81
N MET A 78 1.02 -0.81 -7.52
CA MET A 78 -0.10 -0.26 -6.74
C MET A 78 -0.62 1.05 -7.34
N LEU A 79 0.28 1.94 -7.76
CA LEU A 79 -0.09 3.21 -8.39
C LEU A 79 -0.73 3.00 -9.77
N ALA A 80 -0.21 2.06 -10.56
CA ALA A 80 -0.77 1.71 -11.86
C ALA A 80 -2.19 1.17 -11.72
N TRP A 81 -2.40 0.18 -10.83
CA TRP A 81 -3.73 -0.38 -10.57
C TRP A 81 -4.68 0.69 -10.03
N ARG A 82 -4.22 1.59 -9.17
CA ARG A 82 -5.08 2.68 -8.66
C ARG A 82 -5.61 3.59 -9.76
N VAL A 83 -4.82 3.84 -10.81
CA VAL A 83 -5.22 4.68 -11.95
C VAL A 83 -6.28 3.96 -12.79
N THR A 84 -6.18 2.65 -12.93
CA THR A 84 -7.09 1.83 -13.74
C THR A 84 -8.29 1.27 -12.98
N TRP A 85 -8.34 1.42 -11.65
CA TRP A 85 -9.43 0.89 -10.80
C TRP A 85 -10.61 1.87 -10.63
N PRO A 86 -11.86 1.40 -10.69
CA PRO A 86 -12.29 0.02 -10.98
C PRO A 86 -12.07 -0.34 -12.44
N LEU A 87 -11.81 -1.62 -12.71
CA LEU A 87 -11.70 -2.12 -14.08
C LEU A 87 -13.06 -1.91 -14.76
N GLU A 88 -13.16 -0.93 -15.66
CA GLU A 88 -14.37 -0.73 -16.46
C GLU A 88 -14.62 -1.98 -17.32
N GLY A 89 -15.69 -2.72 -17.02
CA GLY A 89 -16.16 -3.86 -17.83
C GLY A 89 -15.28 -5.10 -17.75
N ALA A 90 -15.52 -5.94 -16.74
CA ALA A 90 -15.26 -7.38 -16.82
C ALA A 90 -16.56 -8.11 -17.24
#